data_AF-A0A4P9WSK1-F1
#
_entry.id   AF-A0A4P9WSK1-F1
#
_cell.length_a   1.000
_cell.length_b   1.000
_cell.length_c   1.000
_cell.angle_alpha   90.00
_cell.angle_beta   90.00
_cell.angle_gamma   90.00
#
_symmetry.space_group_name_H-M   'P 1'
#
loop_
_entity.id
_entity.type
_entity.pdbx_description
1 polymer ?
#
loop_
_entity_poly.entity_id
_entity_poly.type
_entity_poly.pdbx_seq_one_letter_code
_entity_poly.pdbx_strand_id
1 'polypeptide(L)'
;LEKRMRDSYVEEIIPFRSEPVIKEDYVNVFGRIRMGKILEDLDALSGSIAYLHCDDNMTNTSPFKIVTASLDRLDLLQDIPPDEDVRMSGMVTYVGTSSMEISIMMETMDPAHSRSAGAAGAADADGTPGSHAVDPIPPDAFTMVALDSETGRPATVNRLLLETPEERRIARIGQMHKKRKQELAQRKTTQALTESEMRDLHAVLAHPPRDDPSAIWMGDTEVQSLTLTYPQNRNIHSNIFGGYLMRRAFELGYANALMALKVPRVYFTALDDITFNAPVPIGCLLNLTSHIVYAPGGGSHTLQCTVRA
;
A
#
# COMPACT_ATOMS: atom_id res chain seq x y z
N LEU A 1 2.12 -17.81 -21.66
CA LEU A 1 3.58 -18.00 -21.82
C LEU A 1 4.23 -18.10 -20.44
N GLU A 2 5.54 -18.36 -20.39
CA GLU A 2 6.32 -18.28 -19.15
C GLU A 2 7.19 -17.02 -19.18
N LYS A 3 7.26 -16.30 -18.05
CA LYS A 3 8.04 -15.08 -17.85
C LYS A 3 8.90 -15.25 -16.60
N ARG A 4 10.13 -14.74 -16.63
CA ARG A 4 11.01 -14.67 -15.44
C ARG A 4 10.66 -13.43 -14.62
N MET A 5 11.01 -13.40 -13.34
CA MET A 5 10.79 -12.20 -12.51
C MET A 5 11.41 -10.95 -13.16
N ARG A 6 12.66 -11.07 -13.63
CA ARG A 6 13.40 -10.00 -14.34
C ARG A 6 12.71 -9.45 -15.59
N ASP A 7 11.86 -10.25 -16.24
CA ASP A 7 11.18 -9.84 -17.48
C ASP A 7 10.06 -8.83 -17.18
N SER A 8 9.68 -8.68 -15.92
CA SER A 8 8.69 -7.72 -15.42
C SER A 8 9.33 -6.61 -14.58
N TYR A 9 10.66 -6.56 -14.49
CA TYR A 9 11.36 -5.57 -13.67
C TYR A 9 11.19 -4.15 -14.25
N VAL A 10 10.78 -3.22 -13.39
CA VAL A 10 10.69 -1.79 -13.70
C VAL A 10 11.35 -1.01 -12.57
N GLU A 11 12.08 0.04 -12.93
CA GLU A 11 12.69 1.00 -12.01
C GLU A 11 12.33 2.42 -12.45
N GLU A 12 11.97 3.25 -11.47
CA GLU A 12 11.73 4.69 -11.63
C GLU A 12 12.48 5.47 -10.54
N ILE A 13 12.95 6.66 -10.88
CA ILE A 13 13.60 7.59 -9.95
C ILE A 13 12.72 8.82 -9.83
N ILE A 14 12.41 9.22 -8.60
CA ILE A 14 11.79 10.50 -8.29
C ILE A 14 12.91 11.50 -7.94
N PRO A 15 13.21 12.47 -8.82
CA PRO A 15 14.38 13.32 -8.71
C PRO A 15 14.16 14.53 -7.75
N PHE A 16 13.87 14.28 -6.47
CA PHE A 16 13.60 15.36 -5.51
C PHE A 16 14.75 16.36 -5.35
N ARG A 17 16.00 15.90 -5.50
CA ARG A 17 17.20 16.73 -5.36
C ARG A 17 17.46 17.55 -6.62
N SER A 18 17.34 16.92 -7.78
CA SER A 18 17.75 17.51 -9.06
C SER A 18 16.63 18.30 -9.75
N GLU A 19 15.36 18.04 -9.43
CA GLU A 19 14.21 18.70 -10.05
C GLU A 19 13.25 19.33 -9.00
N PRO A 20 13.50 20.60 -8.61
CA PRO A 20 12.68 21.29 -7.61
C PRO A 20 11.19 21.40 -7.96
N VAL A 21 10.86 21.51 -9.26
CA VAL A 21 9.47 21.59 -9.73
C VAL A 21 8.71 20.30 -9.45
N ILE A 22 9.36 19.14 -9.67
CA ILE A 22 8.75 17.85 -9.32
C ILE A 22 8.59 17.77 -7.80
N LYS A 23 9.62 18.14 -7.03
CA LYS A 23 9.56 18.12 -5.57
C LYS A 23 8.38 18.90 -4.99
N GLU A 24 8.01 20.05 -5.57
CA GLU A 24 6.87 20.85 -5.11
C GLU A 24 5.54 20.07 -5.09
N ASP A 25 5.35 19.13 -6.01
CA ASP A 25 4.14 18.29 -6.03
C ASP A 25 4.10 17.26 -4.89
N TYR A 26 5.27 16.91 -4.35
CA TYR A 26 5.45 15.84 -3.36
C TYR A 26 5.67 16.35 -1.95
N VAL A 27 5.97 17.63 -1.74
CA VAL A 27 6.23 18.18 -0.41
C VAL A 27 4.98 18.81 0.18
N ASN A 28 4.73 18.55 1.46
CA ASN A 28 3.67 19.20 2.21
C ASN A 28 4.14 20.52 2.83
N VAL A 29 3.21 21.25 3.44
CA VAL A 29 3.49 22.56 4.09
C VAL A 29 4.53 22.51 5.22
N PHE A 30 4.89 21.32 5.70
CA PHE A 30 5.89 21.09 6.74
C PHE A 30 7.25 20.63 6.17
N GLY A 31 7.43 20.68 4.86
CA GLY A 31 8.67 20.25 4.21
C GLY A 31 8.84 18.72 4.17
N ARG A 32 7.79 17.93 4.32
CA ARG A 32 7.84 16.45 4.30
C ARG A 32 7.14 15.87 3.09
N ILE A 33 7.52 14.66 2.70
CA ILE A 33 6.90 13.95 1.57
C ILE A 33 5.42 13.62 1.85
N ARG A 34 4.56 13.88 0.87
CA ARG A 34 3.15 13.56 0.83
C ARG A 34 2.99 12.08 0.50
N MET A 35 2.82 11.25 1.53
CA MET A 35 2.68 9.80 1.36
C MET A 35 1.55 9.40 0.40
N GLY A 36 0.46 10.17 0.34
CA GLY A 36 -0.60 9.94 -0.65
C GLY A 36 -0.12 10.01 -2.12
N LYS A 37 0.85 10.88 -2.45
CA LYS A 37 1.47 10.94 -3.79
C LYS A 37 2.38 9.73 -4.05
N ILE A 38 3.08 9.28 -3.02
CA ILE A 38 3.90 8.07 -3.09
C ILE A 38 3.02 6.84 -3.35
N LEU A 39 1.90 6.67 -2.63
CA LEU A 39 0.95 5.58 -2.87
C LEU A 39 0.36 5.60 -4.29
N GLU A 40 0.15 6.80 -4.85
CA GLU A 40 -0.33 6.96 -6.22
C GLU A 40 0.70 6.47 -7.25
N ASP A 41 1.97 6.80 -7.05
CA ASP A 41 3.06 6.39 -7.95
C ASP A 41 3.39 4.90 -7.80
N LEU A 42 3.34 4.35 -6.58
CA LEU A 42 3.49 2.92 -6.33
C LEU A 42 2.43 2.10 -7.07
N ASP A 43 1.18 2.55 -7.09
CA ASP A 43 0.12 1.92 -7.89
C ASP A 43 0.43 1.98 -9.39
N ALA A 44 0.97 3.11 -9.87
CA ALA A 44 1.29 3.30 -11.29
C ALA A 44 2.42 2.38 -11.73
N LEU A 45 3.49 2.31 -10.94
CA LEU A 45 4.60 1.38 -11.12
C LEU A 45 4.11 -0.07 -11.10
N SER A 46 3.23 -0.43 -10.15
CA SER A 46 2.63 -1.77 -10.09
C SER A 46 1.81 -2.09 -11.36
N GLY A 47 1.08 -1.11 -11.90
CA GLY A 47 0.38 -1.21 -13.18
C GLY A 47 1.34 -1.53 -14.33
N SER A 48 2.41 -0.75 -14.47
CA SER A 48 3.43 -0.92 -15.51
C SER A 48 4.08 -2.31 -15.46
N ILE A 49 4.48 -2.76 -14.26
CA ILE A 49 5.04 -4.10 -14.03
C ILE A 49 4.05 -5.20 -14.46
N ALA A 50 2.77 -5.03 -14.10
CA ALA A 50 1.72 -5.99 -14.44
C ALA A 50 1.49 -6.10 -15.95
N TYR A 51 1.44 -4.97 -16.66
CA TYR A 51 1.30 -4.95 -18.12
C TYR A 51 2.51 -5.60 -18.79
N LEU A 52 3.73 -5.28 -18.35
CA LEU A 52 4.96 -5.85 -18.89
C LEU A 52 5.04 -7.38 -18.70
N HIS A 53 4.56 -7.87 -17.54
CA HIS A 53 4.47 -9.31 -17.28
C HIS A 53 3.42 -10.00 -18.17
N CYS A 54 2.27 -9.36 -18.38
CA CYS A 54 1.18 -9.91 -19.19
C CYS A 54 1.46 -9.86 -20.70
N ASP A 55 2.34 -8.95 -21.14
CA ASP A 55 2.70 -8.80 -22.54
C ASP A 55 3.29 -10.09 -23.12
N ASP A 56 2.71 -10.57 -24.21
CA ASP A 56 3.14 -11.73 -24.98
C ASP A 56 3.96 -11.36 -26.23
N ASN A 57 4.27 -10.08 -26.42
CA ASN A 57 4.93 -9.52 -27.60
C ASN A 57 4.16 -9.80 -28.91
N MET A 58 2.87 -10.13 -28.84
CA MET A 58 2.03 -10.36 -30.02
C MET A 58 1.08 -9.19 -30.24
N THR A 59 1.12 -8.61 -31.44
CA THR A 59 0.25 -7.49 -31.82
C THR A 59 -1.25 -7.81 -31.90
N ASN A 60 -1.63 -9.09 -31.89
CA ASN A 60 -3.02 -9.54 -32.09
C ASN A 60 -3.70 -10.08 -30.82
N THR A 61 -3.04 -10.02 -29.67
CA THR A 61 -3.65 -10.48 -28.42
C THR A 61 -4.57 -9.40 -27.86
N SER A 62 -5.80 -9.79 -27.51
CA SER A 62 -6.74 -8.86 -26.89
C SER A 62 -6.14 -8.29 -25.61
N PRO A 63 -6.11 -6.95 -25.43
CA PRO A 63 -5.41 -6.35 -24.31
C PRO A 63 -6.09 -6.74 -23.00
N PHE A 64 -5.30 -7.11 -22.00
CA PHE A 64 -5.82 -7.29 -20.65
C PHE A 64 -6.31 -5.97 -20.09
N LYS A 65 -7.40 -6.03 -19.32
CA LYS A 65 -7.77 -5.01 -18.35
C LYS A 65 -7.15 -5.34 -17.00
N ILE A 66 -6.04 -4.67 -16.67
CA ILE A 66 -5.38 -4.85 -15.38
C ILE A 66 -5.91 -3.82 -14.38
N VAL A 67 -6.28 -4.30 -13.20
CA VAL A 67 -6.79 -3.48 -12.09
C VAL A 67 -6.05 -3.81 -10.80
N THR A 68 -5.91 -2.81 -9.93
CA THR A 68 -5.44 -2.99 -8.56
C THR A 68 -6.54 -3.61 -7.72
N ALA A 69 -6.27 -4.75 -7.09
CA ALA A 69 -7.21 -5.45 -6.22
C ALA A 69 -6.93 -5.20 -4.74
N SER A 70 -5.65 -5.15 -4.35
CA SER A 70 -5.26 -4.80 -2.99
C SER A 70 -3.82 -4.27 -2.91
N LEU A 71 -3.52 -3.60 -1.82
CA LEU A 71 -2.18 -3.28 -1.34
C LEU A 71 -2.03 -3.86 0.07
N ASP A 72 -0.96 -4.60 0.32
CA ASP A 72 -0.65 -5.14 1.64
C ASP A 72 -0.11 -4.07 2.56
N ARG A 73 -0.08 -4.37 3.86
CA ARG A 73 0.47 -3.47 4.87
C ARG A 73 1.82 -2.88 4.43
N LEU A 74 1.89 -1.56 4.46
CA LEU A 74 3.07 -0.76 4.18
C LEU A 74 3.53 -0.12 5.49
N ASP A 75 4.78 -0.38 5.89
CA ASP A 75 5.39 0.19 7.09
C ASP A 75 6.47 1.21 6.69
N LEU A 76 6.31 2.46 7.12
CA LEU A 76 7.32 3.49 6.92
C LEU A 76 8.38 3.38 8.03
N LEU A 77 9.46 2.66 7.74
CA LEU A 77 10.55 2.45 8.69
C LEU A 77 11.29 3.76 9.03
N GLN A 78 11.44 4.64 8.04
CA GLN A 78 12.11 5.94 8.15
C GLN A 78 11.42 6.99 7.29
N ASP A 79 11.49 8.25 7.72
CA ASP A 79 11.01 9.38 6.93
C ASP A 79 11.72 9.45 5.58
N ILE A 80 10.97 9.68 4.51
CA ILE A 80 11.55 9.93 3.18
C ILE A 80 12.10 11.37 3.15
N PRO A 81 13.42 11.56 3.01
CA PRO A 81 14.01 12.89 2.96
C PRO A 81 13.59 13.62 1.67
N PRO A 82 13.13 14.88 1.78
CA PRO A 82 12.66 15.67 0.62
C PRO A 82 13.80 16.21 -0.25
N ASP A 83 15.06 16.04 0.17
CA ASP A 83 16.25 16.58 -0.49
C ASP A 83 17.10 15.48 -1.17
N GLU A 84 16.61 14.24 -1.18
CA GLU A 84 17.30 13.11 -1.80
C GLU A 84 16.41 12.45 -2.85
N ASP A 85 17.02 12.07 -3.97
CA ASP A 85 16.30 11.31 -4.98
C ASP A 85 15.89 9.94 -4.43
N VAL A 86 14.70 9.49 -4.81
CA VAL A 86 14.12 8.22 -4.35
C VAL A 86 14.02 7.28 -5.54
N ARG A 87 14.55 6.07 -5.41
CA ARG A 87 14.37 4.99 -6.38
C ARG A 87 13.22 4.10 -5.92
N MET A 88 12.29 3.84 -6.83
CA MET A 88 11.27 2.80 -6.70
C MET A 88 11.55 1.72 -7.73
N SER A 89 11.63 0.47 -7.31
CA SER A 89 11.79 -0.65 -8.24
C SER A 89 10.95 -1.84 -7.81
N GLY A 90 10.49 -2.62 -8.78
CA GLY A 90 9.63 -3.75 -8.48
C GLY A 90 9.55 -4.75 -9.62
N MET A 91 8.96 -5.90 -9.31
CA MET A 91 8.72 -6.98 -10.26
C MET A 91 7.60 -7.90 -9.78
N VAL A 92 7.07 -8.74 -10.69
CA VAL A 92 6.14 -9.81 -10.31
C VAL A 92 6.89 -10.87 -9.52
N THR A 93 6.43 -11.12 -8.29
CA THR A 93 7.05 -12.06 -7.34
C THR A 93 6.22 -13.32 -7.14
N TYR A 94 4.93 -13.27 -7.41
CA TYR A 94 4.06 -14.45 -7.40
C TYR A 94 2.92 -14.32 -8.41
N VAL A 95 2.54 -15.44 -9.03
CA VAL A 95 1.45 -15.51 -10.01
C VAL A 95 0.40 -16.52 -9.56
N GLY A 96 -0.86 -16.10 -9.55
CA GLY A 96 -2.04 -16.95 -9.40
C GLY A 96 -2.56 -17.45 -10.75
N THR A 97 -3.89 -17.49 -10.92
CA THR A 97 -4.49 -17.79 -12.22
C THR A 97 -4.64 -16.51 -13.04
N SER A 98 -5.32 -15.52 -12.46
CA SER A 98 -5.56 -14.20 -13.04
C SER A 98 -4.97 -13.07 -12.20
N SER A 99 -4.32 -13.40 -11.09
CA SER A 99 -3.76 -12.44 -10.15
C SER A 99 -2.24 -12.47 -10.19
N MET A 100 -1.61 -11.33 -9.96
CA MET A 100 -0.17 -11.17 -9.83
C MET A 100 0.12 -10.42 -8.53
N GLU A 101 1.04 -10.93 -7.74
CA GLU A 101 1.66 -10.17 -6.66
C GLU A 101 2.89 -9.45 -7.21
N ILE A 102 2.96 -8.16 -6.93
CA ILE A 102 4.05 -7.28 -7.35
C ILE A 102 4.67 -6.73 -6.09
N SER A 103 5.94 -7.06 -5.89
CA SER A 103 6.71 -6.53 -4.79
C SER A 103 7.46 -5.29 -5.25
N ILE A 104 7.36 -4.21 -4.48
CA ILE A 104 8.03 -2.95 -4.74
C ILE A 104 8.95 -2.62 -3.57
N MET A 105 10.13 -2.10 -3.89
CA MET A 105 11.10 -1.56 -2.96
C MET A 105 11.27 -0.07 -3.21
N MET A 106 11.37 0.69 -2.14
CA MET A 106 11.70 2.11 -2.16
C MET A 106 12.99 2.35 -1.38
N GLU A 107 13.93 3.06 -1.99
CA GLU A 107 15.20 3.42 -1.36
C GLU A 107 15.61 4.85 -1.69
N THR A 108 16.25 5.53 -0.74
CA THR A 108 16.89 6.81 -1.03
C THR A 108 18.24 6.57 -1.71
N MET A 109 18.61 7.48 -2.60
CA MET A 109 19.82 7.36 -3.42
C MET A 109 21.09 7.85 -2.70
N ASP A 110 20.98 8.46 -1.52
CA ASP A 110 22.16 8.86 -0.73
C ASP A 110 22.73 7.66 0.04
N PRO A 111 24.01 7.27 -0.18
CA PRO A 111 24.67 6.17 0.51
C PRO A 111 24.72 6.29 2.04
N ALA A 112 24.51 7.48 2.60
CA ALA A 112 24.40 7.70 4.03
C ALA A 112 23.07 7.17 4.60
N HIS A 113 21.99 7.22 3.82
CA HIS A 113 20.64 6.79 4.19
C HIS A 113 20.24 5.45 3.58
N SER A 114 20.84 4.99 2.47
CA SER A 114 20.57 3.66 1.89
C SER A 114 20.99 2.48 2.79
N ARG A 115 21.80 2.70 3.84
CA ARG A 115 22.30 1.62 4.72
C ARG A 115 21.33 1.22 5.82
N SER A 116 20.25 1.96 6.02
CA SER A 116 19.43 1.85 7.22
C SER A 116 18.19 0.95 7.05
N ALA A 117 17.97 0.37 5.86
CA ALA A 117 17.01 -0.73 5.65
C ALA A 117 17.60 -2.12 5.94
N GLY A 118 18.87 -2.21 6.35
CA GLY A 118 19.59 -3.48 6.61
C GLY A 118 20.43 -3.53 7.88
N ALA A 119 20.37 -2.53 8.76
CA ALA A 119 21.25 -2.45 9.93
C ALA A 119 20.50 -2.59 11.26
N ALA A 120 20.04 -3.81 11.55
CA ALA A 120 19.88 -4.29 12.92
C ALA A 120 20.77 -5.53 13.11
N GLY A 121 22.07 -5.29 13.29
CA GLY A 121 23.06 -6.32 13.56
C GLY A 121 24.30 -5.68 14.19
N ALA A 122 24.64 -6.12 15.39
CA ALA A 122 25.70 -5.60 16.22
C ALA A 122 27.07 -5.59 15.52
N ALA A 123 27.93 -4.65 15.92
CA ALA A 123 29.34 -4.65 15.54
C ALA A 123 30.04 -5.85 16.17
N ASP A 124 30.50 -6.79 15.36
CA ASP A 124 31.47 -7.80 15.78
C ASP A 124 32.90 -7.27 15.58
N ALA A 125 33.70 -7.44 16.61
CA ALA A 125 35.06 -6.95 16.74
C ALA A 125 36.10 -7.89 16.11
N ASP A 126 35.95 -8.20 14.82
CA ASP A 126 37.06 -8.78 14.04
C ASP A 126 36.85 -8.52 12.55
N GLY A 127 37.67 -7.66 11.96
CA GLY A 127 37.49 -7.02 10.66
C GLY A 127 37.57 -7.94 9.43
N THR A 128 36.68 -8.93 9.35
CA THR A 128 36.53 -9.82 8.20
C THR A 128 35.19 -9.52 7.53
N PRO A 129 35.14 -9.15 6.23
CA PRO A 129 33.87 -8.90 5.55
C PRO A 129 33.17 -10.24 5.29
N GLY A 130 32.40 -10.68 6.28
CA GLY A 130 31.50 -11.82 6.16
C GLY A 130 30.34 -11.46 5.23
N SER A 131 30.14 -12.29 4.21
CA SER A 131 28.96 -12.31 3.36
C SER A 131 27.72 -12.62 4.18
N HIS A 132 27.11 -11.59 4.77
CA HIS A 132 25.78 -11.67 5.35
C HIS A 132 24.90 -10.69 4.57
N ALA A 133 24.45 -11.15 3.41
CA ALA A 133 23.29 -10.58 2.74
C ALA A 133 22.10 -10.75 3.69
N VAL A 134 21.80 -9.70 4.45
CA VAL A 134 20.50 -9.55 5.11
C VAL A 134 19.56 -9.22 3.96
N ASP A 135 18.87 -10.23 3.43
CA ASP A 135 17.95 -10.06 2.29
C ASP A 135 16.85 -9.04 2.66
N PRO A 136 16.80 -7.85 2.02
CA PRO A 136 15.67 -6.96 2.24
C PRO A 136 14.50 -7.53 1.43
N ILE A 137 13.65 -8.29 2.09
CA ILE A 137 12.34 -8.67 1.55
C ILE A 137 11.60 -7.35 1.25
N PRO A 138 11.12 -7.10 0.01
CA PRO A 138 10.49 -5.83 -0.31
C PRO A 138 9.23 -5.62 0.54
N PRO A 139 9.10 -4.49 1.26
CA PRO A 139 8.09 -4.32 2.30
C PRO A 139 6.67 -4.08 1.76
N ASP A 140 6.49 -3.86 0.45
CA ASP A 140 5.19 -3.49 -0.12
C ASP A 140 4.76 -4.47 -1.23
N ALA A 141 3.56 -5.04 -1.12
CA ALA A 141 3.02 -6.01 -2.07
C ALA A 141 1.65 -5.56 -2.63
N PHE A 142 1.63 -5.25 -3.93
CA PHE A 142 0.41 -5.00 -4.68
C PHE A 142 -0.14 -6.30 -5.25
N THR A 143 -1.46 -6.49 -5.16
CA THR A 143 -2.15 -7.53 -5.90
C THR A 143 -2.88 -6.93 -7.09
N MET A 144 -2.42 -7.27 -8.28
CA MET A 144 -3.03 -6.88 -9.55
C MET A 144 -3.85 -8.04 -10.11
N VAL A 145 -4.98 -7.73 -10.76
CA VAL A 145 -5.84 -8.73 -11.39
C VAL A 145 -6.00 -8.39 -12.86
N ALA A 146 -5.72 -9.38 -13.71
CA ALA A 146 -5.99 -9.31 -15.14
C ALA A 146 -7.42 -9.77 -15.41
N LEU A 147 -8.16 -8.92 -16.12
CA LEU A 147 -9.48 -9.16 -16.64
C LEU A 147 -9.41 -9.17 -18.17
N ASP A 148 -10.24 -9.97 -18.80
CA ASP A 148 -10.46 -9.93 -20.24
C ASP A 148 -11.20 -8.62 -20.58
N SER A 149 -10.70 -7.85 -21.54
CA SER A 149 -11.21 -6.50 -21.83
C SER A 149 -12.61 -6.48 -22.42
N GLU A 150 -13.03 -7.56 -23.08
CA GLU A 150 -14.35 -7.68 -23.70
C GLU A 150 -15.40 -8.20 -22.72
N THR A 151 -15.06 -9.24 -21.97
CA THR A 151 -16.00 -9.95 -21.07
C THR A 151 -15.96 -9.45 -19.63
N GLY A 152 -14.90 -8.73 -19.23
CA GLY A 152 -14.68 -8.29 -17.86
C GLY A 152 -14.39 -9.41 -16.86
N ARG A 153 -14.18 -10.65 -17.34
CA ARG A 153 -13.94 -11.83 -16.48
C ARG A 153 -12.46 -12.01 -16.18
N PRO A 154 -12.10 -12.67 -15.07
CA PRO A 154 -10.70 -12.99 -14.78
C PRO A 154 -10.04 -13.75 -15.93
N ALA A 155 -8.89 -13.24 -16.39
CA ALA A 155 -8.15 -13.80 -17.52
C ALA A 155 -6.82 -14.40 -17.06
N THR A 156 -6.38 -15.47 -17.72
CA THR A 156 -5.17 -16.19 -17.29
C THR A 156 -3.92 -15.40 -17.67
N VAL A 157 -3.04 -15.16 -16.70
CA VAL A 157 -1.77 -14.43 -16.90
C VAL A 157 -0.60 -15.37 -17.22
N ASN A 158 0.51 -14.80 -17.68
CA ASN A 158 1.74 -15.56 -17.92
C ASN A 158 2.26 -16.20 -16.63
N ARG A 159 2.70 -17.46 -16.73
CA ARG A 159 3.27 -18.19 -15.58
C ARG A 159 4.63 -17.62 -15.22
N LEU A 160 4.95 -17.65 -13.93
CA LEU A 160 6.25 -17.21 -13.43
C LEU A 160 7.25 -18.38 -13.43
N LEU A 161 8.33 -18.25 -14.20
CA LEU A 161 9.45 -19.18 -14.23
C LEU A 161 10.42 -18.85 -13.09
N LEU A 162 10.69 -19.83 -12.22
CA LEU A 162 11.57 -19.70 -11.05
C LEU A 162 12.88 -20.45 -11.27
N GLU A 163 13.94 -19.72 -11.59
CA GLU A 163 15.25 -20.24 -11.93
C GLU A 163 16.11 -20.44 -10.68
N THR A 164 16.11 -19.47 -9.76
CA THR A 164 17.01 -19.46 -8.60
C THR A 164 16.34 -19.93 -7.30
N PRO A 165 17.12 -20.39 -6.29
CA PRO A 165 16.59 -20.68 -4.96
C PRO A 165 15.95 -19.47 -4.27
N GLU A 166 16.48 -18.27 -4.54
CA GLU A 166 15.97 -17.00 -4.01
C GLU A 166 14.60 -16.66 -4.61
N GLU A 167 14.44 -16.75 -5.93
CA GLU A 167 13.15 -16.55 -6.61
C GLU A 167 12.09 -17.54 -6.08
N ARG A 168 12.48 -18.79 -5.81
CA ARG A 168 11.57 -19.78 -5.18
C ARG A 168 11.18 -19.41 -3.75
N ARG A 169 12.07 -18.78 -2.99
CA ARG A 169 11.77 -18.29 -1.63
C ARG A 169 10.80 -17.11 -1.70
N ILE A 170 11.06 -16.13 -2.58
CA ILE A 170 10.20 -14.98 -2.82
C ILE A 170 8.79 -15.43 -3.25
N ALA A 171 8.68 -16.33 -4.22
CA ALA A 171 7.39 -16.85 -4.66
C ALA A 171 6.63 -17.61 -3.57
N ARG A 172 7.34 -18.26 -2.64
CA ARG A 172 6.73 -18.91 -1.47
C ARG A 172 6.15 -17.88 -0.50
N ILE A 173 6.81 -16.74 -0.31
CA ILE A 173 6.30 -15.62 0.49
C ILE A 173 4.99 -15.11 -0.12
N GLY A 174 4.95 -14.81 -1.42
CA GLY A 174 3.72 -14.37 -2.08
C GLY A 174 2.59 -15.42 -2.06
N GLN A 175 2.94 -16.71 -2.13
CA GLN A 175 1.96 -17.78 -1.91
C GLN A 175 1.35 -17.72 -0.49
N MET A 176 2.17 -17.45 0.54
CA MET A 176 1.68 -17.28 1.92
C MET A 176 0.80 -16.04 2.06
N HIS A 177 1.17 -14.92 1.44
CA HIS A 177 0.36 -13.69 1.43
C HIS A 177 -1.01 -13.94 0.81
N LYS A 178 -1.05 -14.55 -0.38
CA LYS A 178 -2.31 -14.95 -1.02
C LYS A 178 -3.15 -15.86 -0.13
N LYS A 179 -2.55 -16.85 0.53
CA LYS A 179 -3.27 -17.75 1.43
C LYS A 179 -3.87 -16.99 2.61
N ARG A 180 -3.09 -16.11 3.25
CA ARG A 180 -3.54 -15.24 4.35
C ARG A 180 -4.73 -14.36 3.94
N LYS A 181 -4.68 -13.75 2.75
CA LYS A 181 -5.78 -12.94 2.19
C LYS A 181 -7.04 -13.78 1.97
N GLN A 182 -6.89 -14.98 1.40
CA GLN A 182 -8.02 -15.90 1.19
C GLN A 182 -8.65 -16.34 2.51
N GLU A 183 -7.83 -16.63 3.52
CA GLU A 183 -8.31 -16.97 4.87
C GLU A 183 -9.05 -15.78 5.50
N LEU A 184 -8.50 -14.56 5.39
CA LEU A 184 -9.13 -13.34 5.90
C LEU A 184 -10.46 -13.05 5.20
N ALA A 185 -10.52 -13.19 3.87
CA ALA A 185 -11.75 -13.00 3.10
C ALA A 185 -12.82 -14.07 3.40
N GLN A 186 -12.40 -15.28 3.80
CA GLN A 186 -13.31 -16.37 4.20
C GLN A 186 -13.78 -16.26 5.65
N ARG A 187 -13.10 -15.48 6.51
CA ARG A 187 -13.62 -15.15 7.84
C ARG A 187 -14.89 -14.34 7.68
N LYS A 188 -16.03 -15.02 7.76
CA LYS A 188 -17.34 -14.39 7.83
C LYS A 188 -17.32 -13.41 9.02
N THR A 189 -17.87 -12.21 8.83
CA THR A 189 -18.14 -11.22 9.90
C THR A 189 -18.93 -11.81 11.09
N THR A 190 -19.49 -13.01 10.91
CA THR A 190 -20.27 -13.79 11.88
C THR A 190 -19.43 -14.79 12.71
N GLN A 191 -18.11 -14.68 12.74
CA GLN A 191 -17.33 -15.48 13.68
C GLN A 191 -17.69 -15.04 15.10
N ALA A 192 -18.19 -15.98 15.92
CA ALA A 192 -18.57 -15.69 17.29
C ALA A 192 -17.34 -15.15 18.04
N LEU A 193 -17.52 -14.01 18.73
CA LEU A 193 -16.51 -13.44 19.61
C LEU A 193 -16.03 -14.54 20.57
N THR A 194 -14.72 -14.63 20.74
CA THR A 194 -14.14 -15.49 21.78
C THR A 194 -14.66 -15.06 23.14
N GLU A 195 -14.61 -15.96 24.14
CA GLU A 195 -15.01 -15.59 25.51
C GLU A 195 -14.22 -14.39 26.05
N SER A 196 -12.96 -14.23 25.63
CA SER A 196 -12.14 -13.08 26.01
C SER A 196 -12.69 -11.79 25.41
N GLU A 197 -12.91 -11.76 24.09
CA GLU A 197 -13.45 -10.59 23.40
C GLU A 197 -14.86 -10.25 23.90
N MET A 198 -15.67 -11.25 24.25
CA MET A 198 -17.00 -11.05 24.82
C MET A 198 -16.93 -10.44 26.22
N ARG A 199 -15.96 -10.86 27.06
CA ARG A 199 -15.71 -10.23 28.36
C ARG A 199 -15.25 -8.78 28.20
N ASP A 200 -14.35 -8.52 27.26
CA ASP A 200 -13.85 -7.17 26.98
C ASP A 200 -14.99 -6.26 26.49
N LEU A 201 -15.80 -6.73 25.55
CA LEU A 201 -16.99 -6.02 25.07
C LEU A 201 -17.98 -5.77 26.21
N HIS A 202 -18.26 -6.78 27.04
CA HIS A 202 -19.15 -6.62 28.19
C HIS A 202 -18.61 -5.61 29.20
N ALA A 203 -17.30 -5.60 29.45
CA ALA A 203 -16.67 -4.62 30.33
C ALA A 203 -16.84 -3.18 29.81
N VAL A 204 -16.60 -2.97 28.50
CA VAL A 204 -16.79 -1.67 27.84
C VAL A 204 -18.26 -1.23 27.84
N LEU A 205 -19.21 -2.14 27.59
CA LEU A 205 -20.64 -1.81 27.59
C LEU A 205 -21.19 -1.56 28.99
N ALA A 206 -20.74 -2.32 30.00
CA ALA A 206 -21.18 -2.17 31.38
C ALA A 206 -20.58 -0.93 32.06
N HIS A 207 -19.33 -0.59 31.73
CA HIS A 207 -18.61 0.57 32.24
C HIS A 207 -18.06 1.38 31.06
N PRO A 208 -18.92 2.08 30.31
CA PRO A 208 -18.44 2.91 29.21
C PRO A 208 -17.50 3.99 29.78
N PRO A 209 -16.38 4.30 29.12
CA PRO A 209 -15.42 5.31 29.55
C PRO A 209 -16.01 6.72 29.39
N ARG A 210 -17.09 7.02 30.11
CA ARG A 210 -17.81 8.30 30.11
C ARG A 210 -17.16 9.35 31.01
N ASP A 211 -16.29 8.91 31.93
CA ASP A 211 -15.76 9.75 33.00
C ASP A 211 -14.39 10.37 32.68
N ASP A 212 -13.78 10.06 31.53
CA ASP A 212 -12.57 10.74 31.06
C ASP A 212 -12.96 11.97 30.22
N PRO A 213 -12.71 13.21 30.69
CA PRO A 213 -13.02 14.42 29.93
C PRO A 213 -12.25 14.55 28.61
N SER A 214 -11.19 13.75 28.42
CA SER A 214 -10.38 13.70 27.20
C SER A 214 -10.86 12.65 26.19
N ALA A 215 -11.82 11.80 26.57
CA ALA A 215 -12.38 10.80 25.67
C ALA A 215 -13.26 11.46 24.59
N ILE A 216 -13.12 10.99 23.36
CA ILE A 216 -13.89 11.44 22.20
C ILE A 216 -14.63 10.22 21.63
N TRP A 217 -15.93 10.37 21.34
CA TRP A 217 -16.67 9.30 20.69
C TRP A 217 -16.17 9.11 19.26
N MET A 218 -16.01 7.86 18.83
CA MET A 218 -15.61 7.53 17.46
C MET A 218 -16.49 8.26 16.42
N GLY A 219 -17.81 8.31 16.64
CA GLY A 219 -18.75 9.02 15.75
C GLY A 219 -18.53 10.54 15.68
N ASP A 220 -17.99 11.15 16.73
CA ASP A 220 -17.65 12.58 16.75
C ASP A 220 -16.35 12.89 15.99
N THR A 221 -15.61 11.85 15.59
CA THR A 221 -14.40 11.98 14.74
C THR A 221 -14.69 11.75 13.26
N GLU A 222 -15.97 11.67 12.85
CA GLU A 222 -16.30 11.44 11.45
C GLU A 222 -15.90 12.65 10.59
N VAL A 223 -15.15 12.39 9.52
CA VAL A 223 -14.87 13.38 8.47
C VAL A 223 -15.20 12.77 7.12
N GLN A 224 -15.99 13.48 6.32
CA GLN A 224 -16.42 13.04 4.99
C GLN A 224 -15.85 13.92 3.87
N SER A 225 -15.57 13.31 2.72
CA SER A 225 -15.22 14.00 1.49
C SER A 225 -16.03 13.45 0.33
N LEU A 226 -16.86 14.31 -0.26
CA LEU A 226 -17.64 14.00 -1.46
C LEU A 226 -17.00 14.66 -2.68
N THR A 227 -16.59 13.88 -3.67
CA THR A 227 -15.92 14.40 -4.88
C THR A 227 -16.51 13.76 -6.14
N LEU A 228 -16.76 14.56 -7.17
CA LEU A 228 -17.12 14.04 -8.49
C LEU A 228 -15.88 13.44 -9.16
N THR A 229 -16.00 12.25 -9.74
CA THR A 229 -14.90 11.60 -10.45
C THR A 229 -14.82 12.07 -11.90
N TYR A 230 -13.62 12.42 -12.35
CA TYR A 230 -13.40 13.03 -13.66
C TYR A 230 -12.39 12.27 -14.52
N PRO A 231 -12.39 12.47 -15.85
CA PRO A 231 -11.53 11.73 -16.77
C PRO A 231 -10.02 11.88 -16.55
N GLN A 232 -9.53 12.94 -15.90
CA GLN A 232 -8.08 13.13 -15.65
C GLN A 232 -7.50 12.10 -14.65
N ASN A 233 -8.35 11.48 -13.83
CA ASN A 233 -7.93 10.51 -12.82
C ASN A 233 -8.23 9.07 -13.24
N ARG A 234 -8.44 8.82 -14.54
CA ARG A 234 -8.82 7.51 -15.06
C ARG A 234 -7.61 6.67 -15.44
N ASN A 235 -7.72 5.36 -15.26
CA ASN A 235 -6.85 4.39 -15.91
C ASN A 235 -7.21 4.23 -17.40
N ILE A 236 -6.40 3.49 -18.14
CA ILE A 236 -6.60 3.25 -19.58
C ILE A 236 -7.94 2.55 -19.91
N HIS A 237 -8.63 1.99 -18.90
CA HIS A 237 -9.91 1.30 -19.00
C HIS A 237 -11.10 2.14 -18.52
N SER A 238 -10.93 3.46 -18.45
CA SER A 238 -11.99 4.44 -18.12
C SER A 238 -12.62 4.29 -16.73
N ASN A 239 -11.93 3.63 -15.80
CA ASN A 239 -12.26 3.65 -14.37
C ASN A 239 -11.27 4.55 -13.63
N ILE A 240 -11.66 5.05 -12.47
CA ILE A 240 -10.75 5.81 -11.61
C ILE A 240 -9.60 4.92 -11.15
N PHE A 241 -8.42 5.51 -11.22
CA PHE A 241 -7.15 4.87 -10.92
C PHE A 241 -7.02 4.54 -9.41
N GLY A 242 -6.47 3.37 -9.08
CA GLY A 242 -6.36 2.89 -7.69
C GLY A 242 -5.52 3.83 -6.85
N GLY A 243 -4.39 4.29 -7.40
CA GLY A 243 -3.48 5.25 -6.80
C GLY A 243 -4.16 6.56 -6.42
N TYR A 244 -5.03 7.07 -7.29
CA TYR A 244 -5.81 8.27 -7.00
C TYR A 244 -6.74 8.06 -5.79
N LEU A 245 -7.45 6.92 -5.74
CA LEU A 245 -8.33 6.58 -4.62
C LEU A 245 -7.55 6.47 -3.30
N MET A 246 -6.39 5.81 -3.31
CA MET A 246 -5.52 5.71 -2.13
C MET A 246 -5.02 7.06 -1.68
N ARG A 247 -4.59 7.93 -2.60
CA ARG A 247 -4.19 9.31 -2.27
C ARG A 247 -5.32 10.06 -1.56
N ARG A 248 -6.53 10.03 -2.11
CA ARG A 248 -7.69 10.72 -1.53
C ARG A 248 -8.09 10.15 -0.18
N ALA A 249 -8.04 8.83 -0.01
CA ALA A 249 -8.30 8.18 1.27
C ALA A 249 -7.24 8.57 2.31
N PHE A 250 -5.96 8.52 1.94
CA PHE A 250 -4.85 8.92 2.81
C PHE A 250 -4.98 10.37 3.26
N GLU A 251 -5.22 11.29 2.33
CA GLU A 251 -5.36 12.72 2.62
C GLU A 251 -6.54 12.99 3.59
N LEU A 252 -7.66 12.27 3.43
CA LEU A 252 -8.80 12.38 4.34
C LEU A 252 -8.48 11.81 5.74
N GLY A 253 -7.80 10.67 5.81
CA GLY A 253 -7.35 10.08 7.07
C GLY A 253 -6.37 10.99 7.82
N TYR A 254 -5.41 11.56 7.10
CA TYR A 254 -4.45 12.52 7.63
C TYR A 254 -5.13 13.79 8.16
N ALA A 255 -6.10 14.33 7.43
CA ALA A 255 -6.90 15.48 7.88
C ALA A 255 -7.71 15.16 9.14
N ASN A 256 -8.35 13.99 9.20
CA ASN A 256 -9.08 13.55 10.37
C ASN A 256 -8.17 13.42 11.61
N ALA A 257 -7.00 12.80 11.45
CA ALA A 257 -6.02 12.68 12.52
C ALA A 257 -5.60 14.05 13.10
N LEU A 258 -5.36 15.04 12.24
CA LEU A 258 -5.07 16.41 12.67
C LEU A 258 -6.24 17.04 13.45
N MET A 259 -7.46 16.87 12.96
CA MET A 259 -8.67 17.43 13.58
C MET A 259 -8.95 16.79 14.94
N ALA A 260 -8.83 15.47 15.05
CA ALA A 260 -9.09 14.73 16.26
C ALA A 260 -8.05 15.04 17.36
N LEU A 261 -6.76 15.08 17.00
CA LEU A 261 -5.68 15.36 17.95
C LEU A 261 -5.49 16.85 18.25
N LYS A 262 -6.00 17.75 17.40
CA LYS A 262 -5.80 19.20 17.50
C LYS A 262 -4.33 19.60 17.60
N VAL A 263 -3.47 18.90 16.88
CA VAL A 263 -2.02 19.13 16.80
C VAL A 263 -1.66 19.76 15.46
N PRO A 264 -0.54 20.50 15.38
CA PRO A 264 -0.10 21.09 14.12
C PRO A 264 0.38 20.04 13.10
N ARG A 265 0.70 18.82 13.55
CA ARG A 265 1.40 17.81 12.75
C ARG A 265 1.12 16.41 13.26
N VAL A 266 0.91 15.49 12.32
CA VAL A 266 0.90 14.03 12.55
C VAL A 266 1.88 13.37 11.60
N TYR A 267 2.26 12.14 11.91
CA TYR A 267 3.23 11.38 11.13
C TYR A 267 2.57 10.10 10.64
N PHE A 268 2.87 9.76 9.40
CA PHE A 268 2.55 8.44 8.90
C PHE A 268 3.55 7.42 9.48
N THR A 269 3.03 6.28 9.92
CA THR A 269 3.84 5.18 10.49
C THR A 269 3.64 3.92 9.68
N ALA A 270 2.38 3.56 9.45
CA ALA A 270 2.01 2.39 8.68
C ALA A 270 0.64 2.59 8.05
N LEU A 271 0.41 1.86 6.97
CA LEU A 271 -0.86 1.69 6.28
C LEU A 271 -1.20 0.21 6.40
N ASP A 272 -2.36 -0.12 6.96
CA ASP A 272 -2.87 -1.49 6.92
C ASP A 272 -3.39 -1.85 5.52
N ASP A 273 -3.77 -3.12 5.32
CA ASP A 273 -4.21 -3.64 4.02
C ASP A 273 -5.34 -2.78 3.38
N ILE A 274 -5.16 -2.37 2.12
CA ILE A 274 -6.18 -1.72 1.30
C ILE A 274 -6.79 -2.75 0.36
N THR A 275 -8.11 -2.80 0.26
CA THR A 275 -8.83 -3.66 -0.69
C THR A 275 -9.74 -2.82 -1.59
N PHE A 276 -9.72 -3.13 -2.89
CA PHE A 276 -10.60 -2.52 -3.88
C PHE A 276 -11.73 -3.50 -4.23
N ASN A 277 -12.90 -3.31 -3.63
CA ASN A 277 -14.02 -4.22 -3.80
C ASN A 277 -14.75 -4.08 -5.15
N ALA A 278 -14.73 -2.88 -5.73
CA ALA A 278 -15.41 -2.59 -6.98
C ALA A 278 -14.69 -1.49 -7.77
N PRO A 279 -14.76 -1.51 -9.11
CA PRO A 279 -14.28 -0.41 -9.94
C PRO A 279 -15.12 0.85 -9.71
N VAL A 280 -14.49 2.01 -9.76
CA VAL A 280 -15.15 3.32 -9.66
C VAL A 280 -15.23 3.97 -11.05
N PRO A 281 -16.41 4.10 -11.67
CA PRO A 281 -16.54 4.76 -12.96
C PRO A 281 -16.31 6.27 -12.90
N ILE A 282 -16.03 6.87 -14.06
CA ILE A 282 -16.01 8.33 -14.24
C ILE A 282 -17.44 8.87 -14.14
N GLY A 283 -17.61 10.04 -13.53
CA GLY A 283 -18.90 10.71 -13.37
C GLY A 283 -19.68 10.25 -12.13
N CYS A 284 -19.13 9.35 -11.32
CA CYS A 284 -19.71 8.95 -10.05
C CYS A 284 -19.35 9.92 -8.92
N LEU A 285 -20.19 9.98 -7.89
CA LEU A 285 -19.87 10.64 -6.64
C LEU A 285 -19.06 9.68 -5.77
N LEU A 286 -17.80 10.01 -5.51
CA LEU A 286 -16.94 9.30 -4.56
C LEU A 286 -17.14 9.92 -3.18
N ASN A 287 -17.75 9.17 -2.26
CA ASN A 287 -17.94 9.59 -0.87
C ASN A 287 -16.98 8.83 0.05
N LEU A 288 -15.90 9.46 0.48
CA LEU A 288 -14.97 8.88 1.44
C LEU A 288 -15.37 9.32 2.85
N THR A 289 -15.43 8.37 3.78
CA THR A 289 -15.73 8.60 5.20
C THR A 289 -14.58 8.10 6.06
N SER A 290 -14.06 8.95 6.92
CA SER A 290 -12.94 8.68 7.80
C SER A 290 -13.36 8.71 9.27
N HIS A 291 -12.82 7.80 10.09
CA HIS A 291 -13.03 7.76 11.54
C HIS A 291 -11.72 7.42 12.27
N ILE A 292 -11.54 7.94 13.47
CA ILE A 292 -10.51 7.46 14.40
C ILE A 292 -11.05 6.23 15.12
N VAL A 293 -10.47 5.06 14.84
CA VAL A 293 -10.97 3.77 15.33
C VAL A 293 -10.25 3.28 16.58
N TYR A 294 -9.03 3.75 16.81
CA TYR A 294 -8.25 3.39 17.97
C TYR A 294 -7.32 4.53 18.38
N ALA A 295 -7.36 4.86 19.66
CA ALA A 295 -6.41 5.74 20.31
C ALA A 295 -6.14 5.18 21.71
N PRO A 296 -4.92 4.72 22.02
CA PRO A 296 -4.61 4.08 23.30
C PRO A 296 -4.67 5.03 24.52
N GLY A 297 -4.77 6.35 24.30
CA GLY A 297 -4.78 7.34 25.38
C GLY A 297 -3.46 7.45 26.14
N GLY A 298 -3.43 8.27 27.19
CA GLY A 298 -2.23 8.49 28.02
C GLY A 298 -1.10 9.22 27.29
N GLY A 299 0.15 8.92 27.65
CA GLY A 299 1.35 9.48 26.99
C GLY A 299 1.66 8.90 25.60
N SER A 300 0.77 8.08 25.04
CA SER A 300 0.94 7.56 23.69
C SER A 300 0.58 8.62 22.65
N HIS A 301 1.38 8.70 21.58
CA HIS A 301 1.20 9.66 20.48
C HIS A 301 0.76 8.99 19.18
N THR A 302 0.17 7.80 19.27
CA THR A 302 -0.31 7.03 18.12
C THR A 302 -1.83 6.98 18.07
N LEU A 303 -2.39 6.94 16.87
CA LEU A 303 -3.79 6.64 16.62
C LEU A 303 -3.92 5.82 15.35
N GLN A 304 -5.05 5.15 15.20
CA GLN A 304 -5.43 4.46 13.98
C GLN A 304 -6.67 5.11 13.40
N CYS A 305 -6.60 5.40 12.10
CA CYS A 305 -7.68 5.96 11.33
C CYS A 305 -8.14 4.93 10.29
N THR A 306 -9.44 4.80 10.10
CA THR A 306 -10.01 4.02 8.98
C THR A 306 -10.64 4.96 7.98
N VAL A 307 -10.58 4.62 6.69
CA VAL A 307 -11.27 5.34 5.62
C VAL A 307 -12.01 4.32 4.76
N ARG A 308 -13.29 4.58 4.51
CA ARG A 308 -14.16 3.75 3.67
C ARG A 308 -14.82 4.59 2.58
N ALA A 309 -15.06 3.97 1.43
CA ALA A 309 -15.80 4.53 0.30
C ALA A 309 -17.20 3.92 0.20
#